data_AF-A0A1M2ZXJ9-F1
#
_entry.id   AF-A0A1M2ZXJ9-F1
#
_cell.length_a   1.000
_cell.length_b   1.000
_cell.length_c   1.000
_cell.angle_alpha   90.00
_cell.angle_beta   90.00
_cell.angle_gamma   90.00
#
_symmetry.space_group_name_H-M   'P 1'
#
loop_
_entity.id
_entity.type
_entity.pdbx_description
1 polymer ?
#
loop_
_entity_poly.entity_id
_entity_poly.type
_entity_poly.pdbx_seq_one_letter_code
_entity_poly.pdbx_strand_id
1 'polypeptide(L)' 'MDEDAMFAMGSVLAALGGILERNGICTTNELAETIGGIAVMTADAGEQYQRRAAYIGSWAHMVRAAAQGAGRKNQN' A
#
# COMPACT_ATOMS: atom_id res chain seq x y z
N MET A 1 -7.86 -14.97 -3.19
CA MET A 1 -6.78 -14.89 -2.19
C MET A 1 -7.48 -14.79 -0.85
N ASP A 2 -6.99 -15.49 0.17
CA ASP A 2 -7.54 -15.43 1.52
C ASP A 2 -7.44 -13.99 2.05
N GLU A 3 -8.48 -13.53 2.75
CA GLU A 3 -8.55 -12.18 3.32
C GLU A 3 -7.40 -11.94 4.31
N ASP A 4 -7.04 -12.97 5.07
CA ASP A 4 -5.90 -12.94 6.00
C ASP A 4 -4.57 -12.70 5.29
N ALA A 5 -4.37 -13.34 4.12
CA ALA A 5 -3.16 -13.15 3.33
C ALA A 5 -3.10 -11.72 2.75
N MET A 6 -4.25 -11.16 2.36
CA MET A 6 -4.33 -9.78 1.89
C MET A 6 -3.96 -8.78 3.00
N PHE A 7 -4.50 -8.97 4.21
CA PHE A 7 -4.17 -8.13 5.36
C PHE A 7 -2.70 -8.28 5.77
N ALA A 8 -2.18 -9.51 5.84
CA ALA A 8 -0.78 -9.75 6.17
C ALA A 8 0.17 -9.05 5.19
N MET A 9 -0.10 -9.14 3.88
CA MET A 9 0.68 -8.44 2.87
C MET A 9 0.60 -6.92 3.02
N GLY A 10 -0.61 -6.37 3.24
CA GLY A 10 -0.79 -4.94 3.48
C GLY A 10 -0.03 -4.45 4.73
N SER A 11 -0.04 -5.22 5.82
CA SER A 11 0.70 -4.90 7.04
C SER A 11 2.21 -4.93 6.84
N VAL A 12 2.73 -5.89 6.08
CA VAL A 12 4.16 -5.95 5.73
C VAL A 12 4.55 -4.73 4.88
N LEU A 13 3.75 -4.39 3.88
CA LEU A 13 3.99 -3.22 3.03
C LEU A 13 3.97 -1.90 3.84
N ALA A 14 3.06 -1.78 4.82
CA ALA A 14 3.03 -0.64 5.72
C ALA A 14 4.27 -0.56 6.61
N ALA A 15 4.74 -1.70 7.14
CA ALA A 15 5.97 -1.76 7.92
C ALA A 15 7.20 -1.36 7.07
N LEU A 16 7.27 -1.82 5.82
CA LEU A 16 8.29 -1.43 4.86
C LEU A 16 8.25 0.07 4.56
N GLY A 17 7.06 0.66 4.37
CA GLY A 17 6.91 2.10 4.19
C GLY A 17 7.51 2.90 5.34
N GLY A 18 7.24 2.51 6.58
CA GLY A 18 7.85 3.14 7.75
C GLY A 18 9.37 2.96 7.83
N ILE A 19 9.92 1.83 7.36
CA ILE A 19 11.38 1.63 7.28
C ILE A 19 12.00 2.55 6.22
N LEU A 20 11.41 2.60 5.03
CA LEU A 20 11.89 3.43 3.91
C LEU A 20 11.86 4.91 4.27
N GLU A 21 10.81 5.36 4.96
CA GLU A 21 10.66 6.74 5.41
C GLU A 21 11.70 7.12 6.46
N ARG A 22 11.96 6.25 7.45
CA ARG A 22 13.04 6.48 8.44
C ARG A 22 14.43 6.55 7.80
N ASN A 23 14.64 5.84 6.70
CA ASN A 23 15.90 5.85 5.96
C ASN A 23 15.99 6.99 4.93
N GLY A 24 14.96 7.84 4.81
CA GLY A 24 14.92 8.95 3.86
C GLY A 24 14.85 8.52 2.39
N ILE A 25 14.41 7.28 2.11
CA ILE A 25 14.32 6.75 0.74
C ILE A 25 13.05 7.26 0.05
N CYS A 26 11.90 7.10 0.70
CA CYS A 26 10.62 7.67 0.30
C CYS A 26 9.68 7.72 1.51
N THR A 27 8.68 8.60 1.45
CA THR A 27 7.61 8.66 2.43
C THR A 27 6.68 7.45 2.32
N THR A 28 6.02 7.07 3.41
CA THR A 28 5.02 5.99 3.38
C THR A 28 3.85 6.34 2.43
N ASN A 29 3.56 7.63 2.21
CA ASN A 29 2.56 8.07 1.22
C ASN A 29 3.02 7.84 -0.23
N GLU A 30 4.27 8.16 -0.57
CA GLU A 30 4.82 7.88 -1.91
C GLU A 30 4.82 6.38 -2.22
N LEU A 31 5.10 5.54 -1.23
CA LEU A 31 4.95 4.09 -1.37
C LEU A 31 3.50 3.70 -1.67
N ALA A 32 2.53 4.25 -0.93
CA ALA A 32 1.11 3.97 -1.17
C ALA A 32 0.66 4.39 -2.58
N GLU A 33 1.10 5.55 -3.05
CA GLU A 33 0.81 6.05 -4.40
C GLU A 33 1.42 5.15 -5.48
N THR A 34 2.66 4.68 -5.27
CA THR A 34 3.34 3.75 -6.18
C THR A 34 2.56 2.44 -6.30
N ILE A 35 2.11 1.87 -5.18
CA ILE A 35 1.30 0.64 -5.18
C ILE A 35 -0.04 0.89 -5.88
N GLY A 36 -0.66 2.06 -5.65
CA GLY A 36 -1.88 2.46 -6.37
C GLY A 36 -1.69 2.56 -7.88
N GLY A 37 -0.56 3.11 -8.33
CA GLY A 37 -0.19 3.12 -9.75
C GLY A 37 -0.07 1.72 -10.34
N ILE A 38 0.57 0.79 -9.63
CA ILE A 38 0.67 -0.61 -10.04
C ILE A 38 -0.73 -1.26 -10.14
N ALA A 39 -1.65 -0.93 -9.24
CA ALA A 39 -3.03 -1.42 -9.30
C ALA A 39 -3.72 -0.98 -10.60
N VAL A 40 -3.57 0.29 -10.98
CA VAL A 40 -4.12 0.82 -12.24
C VAL A 40 -3.49 0.13 -13.44
N MET A 41 -2.16 0.06 -13.50
CA MET A 41 -1.45 -0.62 -14.59
C MET A 41 -1.85 -2.10 -14.72
N THR A 42 -2.14 -2.76 -13.59
CA THR A 42 -2.61 -4.14 -13.56
C THR A 42 -4.02 -4.27 -14.11
N ALA A 43 -4.91 -3.31 -13.83
CA ALA A 43 -6.26 -3.27 -14.39
C ALA A 43 -6.23 -3.05 -15.91
N ASP A 44 -5.36 -2.15 -16.37
CA ASP A 44 -5.20 -1.80 -17.79
C ASP A 44 -4.60 -2.95 -18.62
N ALA A 45 -3.91 -3.90 -17.98
CA ALA A 45 -3.32 -5.05 -18.66
C ALA A 45 -4.36 -6.07 -19.18
N GLY A 46 -5.65 -5.92 -18.82
CA GLY A 46 -6.76 -6.71 -19.33
C GLY A 46 -7.75 -7.17 -18.26
N GLU A 47 -8.98 -7.48 -18.69
CA GLU A 47 -10.08 -7.86 -17.79
C GLU A 47 -9.75 -9.03 -16.85
N GLN A 48 -8.94 -9.98 -17.33
CA GLN A 48 -8.49 -11.13 -16.53
C GLN A 48 -7.69 -10.74 -15.28
N TYR A 49 -7.19 -9.50 -15.20
CA TYR A 49 -6.39 -9.00 -14.09
C TYR A 49 -7.15 -8.09 -13.11
N GLN A 50 -8.42 -7.76 -13.39
CA GLN A 50 -9.22 -6.85 -12.57
C GLN A 50 -9.27 -7.26 -11.08
N ARG A 51 -9.42 -8.57 -10.81
CA ARG A 51 -9.40 -9.07 -9.42
C ARG A 51 -8.04 -8.87 -8.75
N ARG A 52 -6.93 -8.99 -9.48
CA ARG A 52 -5.58 -8.73 -8.93
C ARG A 52 -5.36 -7.25 -8.69
N ALA A 53 -5.80 -6.40 -9.62
CA ALA A 53 -5.75 -4.94 -9.46
C ALA A 53 -6.49 -4.50 -8.20
N ALA A 54 -7.68 -5.06 -7.92
CA ALA A 54 -8.42 -4.77 -6.70
C ALA A 54 -7.62 -5.10 -5.43
N TYR A 55 -6.97 -6.26 -5.37
CA TYR A 55 -6.13 -6.62 -4.21
C TYR A 55 -4.94 -5.69 -4.01
N ILE A 56 -4.26 -5.32 -5.10
CA ILE A 56 -3.14 -4.37 -5.04
C ILE A 56 -3.64 -2.99 -4.55
N GLY A 57 -4.81 -2.57 -5.02
CA GLY A 57 -5.47 -1.34 -4.55
C GLY A 57 -5.78 -1.39 -3.06
N SER A 58 -6.29 -2.51 -2.54
CA SER A 58 -6.51 -2.71 -1.11
C SER A 58 -5.22 -2.55 -0.29
N TRP A 59 -4.09 -3.07 -0.78
CA TRP A 59 -2.80 -2.86 -0.12
C TRP A 59 -2.38 -1.39 -0.12
N ALA A 60 -2.54 -0.67 -1.24
CA ALA A 60 -2.25 0.76 -1.31
C ALA A 60 -3.06 1.54 -0.25
N HIS A 61 -4.34 1.21 -0.07
CA HIS A 61 -5.19 1.82 0.96
C HIS A 61 -4.67 1.54 2.38
N MET A 62 -4.24 0.31 2.66
CA MET A 62 -3.69 -0.04 3.97
C MET A 62 -2.39 0.72 4.27
N VAL A 63 -1.47 0.81 3.30
CA VAL A 63 -0.23 1.58 3.46
C VAL A 63 -0.54 3.06 3.68
N ARG A 64 -1.49 3.62 2.94
CA ARG A 64 -1.94 5.01 3.13
C ARG A 64 -2.55 5.24 4.51
N ALA A 65 -3.36 4.31 5.00
CA ALA A 65 -3.91 4.37 6.35
C ALA A 65 -2.81 4.35 7.41
N ALA A 66 -1.75 3.54 7.22
CA ALA A 66 -0.60 3.53 8.09
C ALA A 66 0.18 4.86 8.08
N ALA A 67 0.37 5.46 6.91
CA ALA A 67 0.98 6.79 6.78
C ALA A 67 0.20 7.86 7.55
N GLN A 68 -1.13 7.86 7.41
CA GLN A 68 -2.02 8.80 8.09
C GLN A 68 -2.06 8.57 9.61
N GLY A 69 -2.07 7.30 10.04
CA GLY A 69 -2.02 6.93 11.46
C GLY A 69 -0.67 7.30 12.12
N ALA A 70 0.44 7.16 11.40
CA ALA A 70 1.76 7.59 11.84
C ALA A 70 1.86 9.12 11.95
N GLY A 71 1.34 9.85 10.96
CA GLY A 71 1.31 11.31 10.98
C GLY A 71 0.50 11.89 12.16
N ARG A 72 -0.56 11.19 12.57
CA ARG A 72 -1.40 11.58 13.73
C ARG A 72 -0.73 11.30 15.08
N LYS A 73 0.17 10.30 15.16
CA LYS A 73 0.99 10.02 16.35
C LYS A 73 2.13 11.02 16.54
N ASN A 74 2.61 11.66 15.47
CA ASN A 74 3.71 12.64 15.52
C ASN A 74 3.26 14.08 15.86
N GLN A 75 1.95 14.32 16.05
CA GLN A 75 1.40 15.64 16.36
C GLN A 75 0.92 15.81 17.81
N ASN A 76 1.11 14.79 18.67
CA ASN A 76 0.79 14.83 20.10
C ASN A 76 2.04 14.60 20.95
#